data_AF-A0A518CXZ5-F1
#
_entry.id   AF-A0A518CXZ5-F1
#
_cell.length_a   1.000
_cell.length_b   1.000
_cell.length_c   1.000
_cell.angle_alpha   90.00
_cell.angle_beta   90.00
_cell.angle_gamma   90.00
#
_symmetry.space_group_name_H-M   'P 1'
#
loop_
_entity.id
_entity.type
_entity.pdbx_description
1 polymer ?
#
loop_
_entity_poly.entity_id
_entity_poly.type
_entity_poly.pdbx_seq_one_letter_code
_entity_poly.pdbx_strand_id
1 'polypeptide(L)'
;MERDEIEDAVAARGSLGLVRRLGFALLALPRPAGVLLAAAWMAFSWWLSSGTHGPQDGGPWWGFLSNLAHAPLFGLLALWWIVALPRRDAPLRWARLGAREMGLVVLLVLAWGAVDEWHQSGVDGRVASWTDLVTDGVGATAVLVVAAYAGRSDARAAGLVARLVIGLAACALAAGVATAI
;
A
#
# COMPACT_ATOMS: atom_id res chain seq x y z
N MET A 1 -26.95 9.84 2.29
CA MET A 1 -26.13 10.21 1.12
C MET A 1 -27.09 10.24 -0.05
N GLU A 2 -27.44 11.44 -0.50
CA GLU A 2 -28.26 11.60 -1.69
C GLU A 2 -27.52 10.97 -2.87
N ARG A 3 -28.29 10.34 -3.76
CA ARG A 3 -27.79 9.61 -4.93
C ARG A 3 -26.88 10.50 -5.80
N ASP A 4 -27.21 11.79 -5.82
CA ASP A 4 -26.61 12.84 -6.63
C ASP A 4 -25.12 13.10 -6.30
N GLU A 5 -24.69 13.02 -5.03
CA GLU A 5 -23.28 13.24 -4.66
C GLU A 5 -22.36 12.10 -5.13
N ILE A 6 -22.88 10.86 -5.19
CA ILE A 6 -22.15 9.72 -5.76
C ILE A 6 -22.05 9.91 -7.27
N GLU A 7 -23.16 10.29 -7.91
CA GLU A 7 -23.22 10.51 -9.35
C GLU A 7 -22.24 11.61 -9.79
N ASP A 8 -22.14 12.71 -9.05
CA ASP A 8 -21.19 13.80 -9.32
C ASP A 8 -19.73 13.37 -9.10
N ALA A 9 -19.43 12.61 -8.03
CA ALA A 9 -18.09 12.09 -7.78
C ALA A 9 -17.66 11.04 -8.81
N VAL A 10 -18.60 10.26 -9.35
CA VAL A 10 -18.42 9.28 -10.44
C VAL A 10 -18.30 9.98 -11.80
N ALA A 11 -19.00 11.10 -12.00
CA ALA A 11 -18.98 11.92 -13.21
C ALA A 11 -17.71 12.77 -13.35
N ALA A 12 -17.00 13.03 -12.25
CA ALA A 12 -15.72 13.74 -12.26
C ALA A 12 -14.72 13.06 -13.22
N ARG A 13 -14.40 13.73 -14.32
CA ARG A 13 -13.43 13.26 -15.32
C ARG A 13 -12.00 13.40 -14.77
N GLY A 14 -11.10 12.49 -15.14
CA GLY A 14 -9.67 12.54 -14.79
C GLY A 14 -9.24 11.60 -13.66
N SER A 15 -7.98 11.73 -13.24
CA SER A 15 -7.31 10.80 -12.31
C SER A 15 -7.99 10.71 -10.94
N LEU A 16 -8.44 11.84 -10.38
CA LEU A 16 -9.13 11.86 -9.09
C LEU A 16 -10.48 11.13 -9.13
N GLY A 17 -11.27 11.32 -10.18
CA GLY A 17 -12.53 10.60 -10.34
C GLY A 17 -12.32 9.10 -10.54
N LEU A 18 -11.27 8.69 -11.28
CA LEU A 18 -10.89 7.28 -11.38
C LEU A 18 -10.53 6.68 -10.00
N VAL A 19 -9.65 7.33 -9.25
CA VAL A 19 -9.24 6.85 -7.91
C VAL A 19 -10.42 6.79 -6.94
N ARG A 20 -11.32 7.78 -6.97
CA ARG A 20 -12.54 7.76 -6.14
C ARG A 20 -13.47 6.62 -6.51
N ARG A 21 -13.70 6.37 -7.81
CA ARG A 21 -14.52 5.24 -8.28
C ARG A 21 -13.96 3.90 -7.83
N LEU A 22 -12.65 3.69 -7.99
CA LEU A 22 -11.98 2.48 -7.50
C LEU A 22 -12.09 2.35 -5.98
N GLY A 23 -11.87 3.45 -5.24
CA GLY A 23 -12.02 3.45 -3.79
C GLY A 23 -13.44 3.16 -3.32
N PHE A 24 -14.46 3.71 -3.98
CA PHE A 24 -15.85 3.37 -3.68
C PHE A 24 -16.19 1.92 -4.00
N ALA A 25 -15.70 1.38 -5.11
CA ALA A 25 -15.87 -0.03 -5.45
C ALA A 25 -15.23 -0.95 -4.42
N LEU A 26 -14.00 -0.63 -3.98
CA LEU A 26 -13.31 -1.38 -2.92
C LEU A 26 -14.02 -1.26 -1.57
N LEU A 27 -14.46 -0.05 -1.20
CA LEU A 27 -15.16 0.19 0.06
C LEU A 27 -16.63 -0.27 0.04
N ALA A 28 -17.15 -0.73 -1.10
CA ALA A 28 -18.43 -1.42 -1.17
C ALA A 28 -18.35 -2.83 -0.56
N LEU A 29 -17.15 -3.44 -0.53
CA LEU A 29 -16.92 -4.72 0.12
C LEU A 29 -17.26 -4.65 1.61
N PRO A 30 -17.73 -5.73 2.25
CA PRO A 30 -17.92 -5.76 3.70
C PRO A 30 -16.56 -5.74 4.40
N ARG A 31 -16.46 -5.14 5.59
CA ARG A 31 -15.19 -4.99 6.32
C ARG A 31 -14.43 -6.32 6.56
N PRO A 32 -15.10 -7.45 6.88
CA PRO A 32 -14.42 -8.74 6.98
C PRO A 32 -13.71 -9.18 5.69
N ALA A 33 -14.20 -8.78 4.51
CA ALA A 33 -13.52 -9.07 3.26
C ALA A 33 -12.14 -8.40 3.18
N GLY A 34 -11.97 -7.20 3.76
CA GLY A 34 -10.65 -6.56 3.86
C GLY A 34 -9.65 -7.38 4.69
N VAL A 35 -10.12 -7.98 5.80
CA VAL A 35 -9.29 -8.87 6.63
C VAL A 35 -8.92 -10.14 5.88
N LEU A 36 -9.87 -10.75 5.17
CA LEU A 36 -9.63 -11.94 4.35
C LEU A 36 -8.66 -11.65 3.19
N LEU A 37 -8.80 -10.50 2.52
CA LEU A 37 -7.88 -10.07 1.47
C LEU A 37 -6.49 -9.79 2.02
N ALA A 38 -6.37 -9.16 3.19
CA ALA A 38 -5.07 -8.96 3.85
C ALA A 38 -4.42 -10.31 4.19
N ALA A 39 -5.17 -11.24 4.80
CA ALA A 39 -4.66 -12.57 5.13
C ALA A 39 -4.27 -13.37 3.89
N ALA A 40 -5.07 -13.33 2.83
CA ALA A 40 -4.74 -13.98 1.55
C ALA A 40 -3.48 -13.37 0.91
N TRP A 41 -3.33 -12.05 0.99
CA TRP A 41 -2.14 -11.36 0.49
C TRP A 41 -0.89 -11.66 1.31
N MET A 42 -1.02 -11.75 2.63
CA MET A 42 0.05 -12.19 3.54
C MET A 42 0.51 -13.61 3.18
N ALA A 43 -0.44 -14.54 2.98
CA ALA A 43 -0.11 -15.90 2.54
C ALA A 43 0.56 -15.94 1.16
N PHE A 44 0.13 -15.07 0.24
CA PHE A 44 0.76 -14.94 -1.08
C PHE A 44 2.19 -14.37 -0.97
N SER A 45 2.42 -13.32 -0.18
CA SER A 45 3.77 -12.78 0.04
C SER A 45 4.69 -13.82 0.69
N TRP A 46 4.20 -14.57 1.67
CA TRP A 46 4.96 -15.65 2.29
C TRP A 46 5.41 -16.69 1.26
N TRP A 47 4.49 -17.11 0.38
CA TRP A 47 4.81 -18.05 -0.70
C TRP A 47 5.88 -17.51 -1.65
N LEU A 48 5.83 -16.22 -2.02
CA LEU A 48 6.89 -15.58 -2.81
C LEU A 48 8.24 -15.60 -2.08
N SER A 49 8.23 -15.33 -0.77
CA SER A 49 9.40 -15.27 0.10
C SER A 49 10.00 -16.65 0.40
N SER A 50 9.23 -17.74 0.24
CA SER A 50 9.73 -19.11 0.36
C SER A 50 10.55 -19.59 -0.85
N GLY A 51 10.62 -18.81 -1.94
CA GLY A 51 11.44 -19.17 -3.11
C GLY A 51 12.95 -18.99 -2.86
N THR A 52 13.78 -19.91 -3.37
CA THR A 52 15.23 -20.00 -3.11
C THR A 52 16.13 -19.07 -3.95
N HIS A 53 15.58 -18.37 -4.95
CA HIS A 53 16.36 -17.46 -5.80
C HIS A 53 16.27 -16.04 -5.25
N GLY A 54 17.34 -15.62 -4.55
CA GLY A 54 17.48 -14.26 -4.04
C GLY A 54 17.96 -13.25 -5.09
N PRO A 55 17.92 -11.94 -4.79
CA PRO A 55 18.38 -10.88 -5.70
C PRO A 55 19.87 -10.94 -6.07
N GLN A 56 20.66 -11.74 -5.37
CA GLN A 56 22.13 -11.77 -5.46
C GLN A 56 22.65 -12.24 -6.83
N ASP A 57 21.83 -12.97 -7.60
CA ASP A 57 22.25 -13.57 -8.86
C ASP A 57 22.09 -12.62 -10.08
N GLY A 58 21.44 -11.46 -9.92
CA GLY A 58 20.98 -10.62 -11.05
C GLY A 58 21.70 -9.29 -11.28
N GLY A 59 22.72 -8.95 -10.48
CA GLY A 59 23.44 -7.67 -10.56
C GLY A 59 22.63 -6.45 -10.06
N PRO A 60 23.18 -5.22 -10.15
CA PRO A 60 22.64 -4.05 -9.45
C PRO A 60 21.21 -3.64 -9.86
N TRP A 61 20.88 -3.77 -11.15
CA TRP A 61 19.53 -3.46 -11.65
C TRP A 61 18.48 -4.43 -11.15
N TRP A 62 18.83 -5.72 -11.05
CA TRP A 62 17.93 -6.71 -10.49
C TRP A 62 17.75 -6.48 -8.99
N GLY A 63 18.83 -6.22 -8.24
CA GLY A 63 18.75 -5.83 -6.83
C GLY A 63 17.81 -4.64 -6.61
N PHE A 64 17.94 -3.59 -7.42
CA PHE A 64 17.04 -2.44 -7.37
C PHE A 64 15.58 -2.81 -7.63
N LEU A 65 15.30 -3.59 -8.68
CA LEU A 65 13.92 -3.99 -9.02
C LEU A 65 13.32 -4.92 -7.96
N SER A 66 14.11 -5.85 -7.41
CA SER A 66 13.68 -6.72 -6.32
C SER A 66 13.36 -5.91 -5.07
N ASN A 67 14.24 -5.00 -4.66
CA ASN A 67 14.01 -4.13 -3.52
C ASN A 67 12.82 -3.19 -3.77
N LEU A 68 12.65 -2.68 -5.00
CA LEU A 68 11.51 -1.84 -5.36
C LEU A 68 10.18 -2.60 -5.31
N ALA A 69 10.17 -3.93 -5.52
CA ALA A 69 8.96 -4.75 -5.50
C ALA A 69 8.31 -4.84 -4.11
N HIS A 70 9.07 -4.60 -3.05
CA HIS A 70 8.56 -4.50 -1.67
C HIS A 70 7.50 -3.40 -1.54
N ALA A 71 7.77 -2.22 -2.10
CA ALA A 71 6.87 -1.08 -1.98
C ALA A 71 5.43 -1.34 -2.51
N PRO A 72 5.21 -1.84 -3.74
CA PRO A 72 3.87 -2.20 -4.20
C PRO A 72 3.31 -3.43 -3.49
N LEU A 73 4.14 -4.42 -3.10
CA LEU A 73 3.69 -5.61 -2.37
C LEU A 73 3.05 -5.21 -1.03
N PHE A 74 3.74 -4.41 -0.23
CA PHE A 74 3.26 -3.97 1.09
C PHE A 74 2.32 -2.75 1.02
N GLY A 75 2.39 -1.96 -0.06
CA GLY A 75 1.37 -0.97 -0.40
C GLY A 75 0.00 -1.60 -0.66
N LEU A 76 -0.05 -2.74 -1.34
CA LEU A 76 -1.30 -3.50 -1.53
C LEU A 76 -1.79 -4.11 -0.21
N LEU A 77 -0.91 -4.58 0.66
CA LEU A 77 -1.30 -5.01 2.02
C LEU A 77 -1.97 -3.87 2.79
N ALA A 78 -1.40 -2.66 2.74
CA ALA A 78 -2.01 -1.47 3.33
C ALA A 78 -3.40 -1.19 2.73
N LEU A 79 -3.58 -1.34 1.42
CA LEU A 79 -4.87 -1.17 0.74
C LEU A 79 -5.94 -2.15 1.27
N TRP A 80 -5.58 -3.40 1.53
CA TRP A 80 -6.52 -4.38 2.11
C TRP A 80 -6.90 -4.05 3.54
N TRP A 81 -5.95 -3.55 4.34
CA TRP A 81 -6.27 -3.04 5.66
C TRP A 81 -7.20 -1.81 5.62
N ILE A 82 -7.06 -0.92 4.63
CA ILE A 82 -8.00 0.20 4.43
C ILE A 82 -9.44 -0.29 4.26
N VAL A 83 -9.67 -1.40 3.54
CA VAL A 83 -11.00 -1.98 3.34
C VAL A 83 -11.62 -2.47 4.66
N ALA A 84 -10.80 -2.95 5.60
CA ALA A 84 -11.20 -3.43 6.91
C ALA A 84 -11.51 -2.30 7.92
N LEU A 85 -11.00 -1.08 7.69
CA LEU A 85 -11.17 0.05 8.60
C LEU A 85 -12.64 0.50 8.72
N PRO A 86 -13.01 1.13 9.84
CA PRO A 86 -14.29 1.82 9.95
C PRO A 86 -14.43 2.92 8.90
N ARG A 87 -15.66 3.19 8.48
CA ARG A 87 -15.98 4.22 7.48
C ARG A 87 -16.57 5.44 8.17
N ARG A 88 -16.40 6.61 7.55
CA ARG A 88 -17.14 7.83 7.88
C ARG A 88 -18.15 8.08 6.76
N ASP A 89 -19.28 8.69 7.08
CA ASP A 89 -20.34 8.95 6.10
C ASP A 89 -20.22 10.32 5.42
N ALA A 90 -19.60 11.30 6.09
CA ALA A 90 -19.42 12.66 5.59
C ALA A 90 -17.93 13.09 5.58
N PRO A 91 -17.52 14.05 4.72
CA PRO A 91 -18.27 14.59 3.57
C PRO A 91 -18.42 13.60 2.40
N LEU A 92 -17.76 12.44 2.47
CA LEU A 92 -17.88 11.34 1.51
C LEU A 92 -17.84 10.03 2.29
N ARG A 93 -18.60 9.01 1.86
CA ARG A 93 -18.51 7.67 2.46
C ARG A 93 -17.15 7.04 2.16
N TRP A 94 -16.21 7.14 3.09
CA TRP A 94 -14.80 6.76 2.89
C TRP A 94 -14.23 6.06 4.13
N ALA A 95 -13.07 5.40 3.99
CA ALA A 95 -12.35 4.86 5.14
C ALA A 95 -11.91 5.99 6.09
N ARG A 96 -11.96 5.74 7.40
CA ARG A 96 -11.40 6.65 8.42
C ARG A 96 -9.89 6.52 8.40
N LEU A 97 -9.22 7.50 7.82
CA LEU A 97 -7.77 7.55 7.69
C LEU A 97 -7.21 8.74 8.49
N GLY A 98 -7.48 8.77 9.79
CA GLY A 98 -6.81 9.67 10.72
C GLY A 98 -5.42 9.16 11.08
N ALA A 99 -4.63 9.96 11.79
CA ALA A 99 -3.27 9.60 12.19
C ALA A 99 -3.21 8.26 12.95
N ARG A 100 -4.21 8.00 13.81
CA ARG A 100 -4.33 6.73 14.54
C ARG A 100 -4.54 5.54 13.60
N GLU A 101 -5.51 5.62 12.68
CA GLU A 101 -5.80 4.53 11.77
C GLU A 101 -4.66 4.30 10.78
N MET A 102 -4.06 5.36 10.26
CA MET A 102 -2.87 5.27 9.40
C MET A 102 -1.70 4.62 10.16
N GLY A 103 -1.43 5.06 11.39
CA GLY A 103 -0.37 4.48 12.22
C GLY A 103 -0.60 3.01 12.53
N LEU A 104 -1.86 2.59 12.77
CA LEU A 104 -2.21 1.19 12.94
C LEU A 104 -1.94 0.37 11.67
N VAL A 105 -2.33 0.88 10.48
CA VAL A 105 -2.09 0.16 9.22
C VAL A 105 -0.59 0.04 8.94
N VAL A 106 0.18 1.11 9.13
CA VAL A 106 1.65 1.05 9.01
C VAL A 106 2.24 0.04 9.98
N LEU A 107 1.80 0.02 11.23
CA LEU A 107 2.27 -0.95 12.23
C LEU A 107 1.95 -2.39 11.82
N LEU A 108 0.74 -2.66 11.31
CA LEU A 108 0.37 -4.01 10.85
C LEU A 108 1.19 -4.45 9.64
N VAL A 109 1.46 -3.54 8.71
CA VAL A 109 2.32 -3.80 7.54
C VAL A 109 3.74 -4.11 7.98
N LEU A 110 4.35 -3.26 8.83
CA LEU A 110 5.70 -3.46 9.33
C LEU A 110 5.84 -4.72 10.19
N ALA A 111 4.81 -5.04 11.00
CA ALA A 111 4.79 -6.26 11.79
C ALA A 111 4.78 -7.50 10.87
N TRP A 112 4.02 -7.47 9.78
CA TRP A 112 4.04 -8.56 8.81
C TRP A 112 5.37 -8.62 8.05
N GLY A 113 5.91 -7.49 7.61
CA GLY A 113 7.24 -7.43 6.98
C GLY A 113 8.30 -8.05 7.88
N ALA A 114 8.29 -7.73 9.18
CA ALA A 114 9.25 -8.31 10.13
C ALA A 114 9.10 -9.83 10.30
N VAL A 115 7.86 -10.33 10.22
CA VAL A 115 7.58 -11.78 10.21
C VAL A 115 8.10 -12.42 8.91
N ASP A 116 7.92 -11.76 7.77
CA ASP A 116 8.41 -12.24 6.47
C ASP A 116 9.94 -12.28 6.42
N GLU A 117 10.62 -11.23 6.90
CA GLU A 117 12.08 -11.16 7.03
C GLU A 117 12.62 -12.24 7.97
N TRP A 118 11.94 -12.47 9.11
CA TRP A 118 12.30 -13.55 10.02
C TRP A 118 12.15 -14.92 9.35
N HIS A 119 11.09 -15.15 8.58
CA HIS A 119 10.92 -16.37 7.81
C HIS A 119 12.03 -16.53 6.76
N GLN A 120 12.35 -15.48 6.01
CA GLN A 120 13.41 -15.49 5.01
C GLN A 120 14.80 -15.78 5.60
N SER A 121 15.05 -15.45 6.86
CA SER A 121 16.32 -15.81 7.54
C SER A 121 16.58 -17.33 7.63
N GLY A 122 15.53 -18.15 7.46
CA GLY A 122 15.61 -19.61 7.39
C GLY A 122 15.49 -20.19 5.99
N VAL A 123 15.40 -19.36 4.93
CA VAL A 123 15.28 -19.82 3.54
C VAL A 123 16.64 -19.74 2.85
N ASP A 124 17.14 -20.89 2.39
CA ASP A 124 18.41 -20.96 1.65
C ASP A 124 18.38 -20.06 0.41
N GLY A 125 19.42 -19.24 0.25
CA GLY A 125 19.54 -18.28 -0.86
C GLY A 125 18.82 -16.94 -0.64
N ARG A 126 18.19 -16.72 0.52
CA ARG A 126 17.63 -15.43 0.93
C ARG A 126 18.49 -14.74 1.96
N VAL A 127 18.39 -13.41 1.99
CA VAL A 127 19.01 -12.57 3.02
C VAL A 127 17.94 -11.72 3.63
N ALA A 128 17.74 -11.89 4.93
CA ALA A 128 16.88 -11.02 5.70
C ALA A 128 17.51 -9.62 5.79
N SER A 129 16.73 -8.59 5.52
CA SER A 129 17.17 -7.20 5.42
C SER A 129 16.22 -6.25 6.15
N TRP A 130 16.78 -5.45 7.07
CA TRP A 130 16.01 -4.40 7.75
C TRP A 130 15.68 -3.23 6.80
N THR A 131 16.40 -3.05 5.69
CA THR A 131 16.09 -1.99 4.71
C THR A 131 14.86 -2.32 3.88
N ASP A 132 14.49 -3.60 3.79
CA ASP A 132 13.27 -4.04 3.12
C ASP A 132 12.05 -3.59 3.92
N LEU A 133 12.10 -3.67 5.26
CA LEU A 133 11.09 -3.10 6.16
C LEU A 133 10.88 -1.59 5.96
N VAL A 134 11.96 -0.86 5.67
CA VAL A 134 11.86 0.59 5.36
C VAL A 134 11.09 0.78 4.06
N THR A 135 11.39 -0.02 3.03
CA THR A 135 10.70 0.04 1.74
C THR A 135 9.23 -0.36 1.86
N ASP A 136 8.92 -1.37 2.66
CA ASP A 136 7.55 -1.79 2.99
C ASP A 136 6.75 -0.65 3.63
N GLY A 137 7.34 -0.01 4.64
CA GLY A 137 6.73 1.11 5.36
C GLY A 137 6.50 2.33 4.46
N VAL A 138 7.43 2.63 3.55
CA VAL A 138 7.29 3.72 2.57
C VAL A 138 6.17 3.41 1.58
N GLY A 139 6.12 2.20 1.04
CA GLY A 139 5.05 1.75 0.15
C GLY A 139 3.66 1.83 0.79
N ALA A 140 3.52 1.33 2.01
CA ALA A 140 2.29 1.43 2.79
C ALA A 140 1.87 2.89 3.04
N THR A 141 2.82 3.73 3.46
CA THR A 141 2.55 5.15 3.74
C THR A 141 2.13 5.90 2.48
N ALA A 142 2.76 5.64 1.32
CA ALA A 142 2.39 6.24 0.05
C ALA A 142 0.93 5.95 -0.31
N VAL A 143 0.51 4.68 -0.20
CA VAL A 143 -0.89 4.27 -0.43
C VAL A 143 -1.85 4.94 0.54
N LEU A 144 -1.53 4.99 1.83
CA LEU A 144 -2.36 5.63 2.85
C LEU A 144 -2.52 7.13 2.61
N VAL A 145 -1.45 7.84 2.25
CA VAL A 145 -1.48 9.28 1.96
C VAL A 145 -2.34 9.58 0.73
N VAL A 146 -2.20 8.76 -0.32
CA VAL A 146 -3.01 8.88 -1.55
C VAL A 146 -4.49 8.62 -1.24
N ALA A 147 -4.79 7.53 -0.52
CA ALA A 147 -6.16 7.17 -0.15
C ALA A 147 -6.81 8.21 0.79
N ALA A 148 -6.06 8.72 1.77
CA ALA A 148 -6.53 9.75 2.68
C ALA A 148 -6.83 11.06 1.94
N TYR A 149 -5.96 11.45 1.00
CA TYR A 149 -6.18 12.64 0.18
C TYR A 149 -7.39 12.50 -0.74
N ALA A 150 -7.53 11.37 -1.43
CA ALA A 150 -8.64 11.13 -2.36
C ALA A 150 -10.02 11.19 -1.68
N GLY A 151 -10.08 10.80 -0.40
CA GLY A 151 -11.29 10.87 0.41
C GLY A 151 -11.70 12.27 0.86
N ARG A 152 -10.86 13.30 0.73
CA ARG A 152 -11.22 14.67 1.11
C ARG A 152 -12.20 15.26 0.09
N SER A 153 -13.14 16.08 0.55
CA SER A 153 -14.09 16.80 -0.33
C SER A 153 -13.38 17.84 -1.19
N ASP A 154 -12.37 18.52 -0.64
CA ASP A 154 -11.57 19.57 -1.29
C ASP A 154 -10.42 19.04 -2.17
N ALA A 155 -10.31 17.73 -2.34
CA ALA A 155 -9.23 17.12 -3.12
C ALA A 155 -9.29 17.56 -4.59
N ARG A 156 -8.13 17.79 -5.20
CA ARG A 156 -7.95 18.21 -6.60
C ARG A 156 -7.05 17.23 -7.33
N ALA A 157 -7.25 17.09 -8.64
CA ALA A 157 -6.45 16.18 -9.47
C ALA A 157 -4.94 16.46 -9.38
N ALA A 158 -4.53 17.73 -9.43
CA ALA A 158 -3.12 18.10 -9.29
C ALA A 158 -2.51 17.69 -7.94
N GLY A 159 -3.26 17.83 -6.84
CA GLY A 159 -2.79 17.42 -5.52
C GLY A 159 -2.70 15.90 -5.36
N LEU A 160 -3.54 15.14 -6.07
CA LEU A 160 -3.45 13.69 -6.13
C LEU A 160 -2.21 13.26 -6.92
N VAL A 161 -1.99 13.86 -8.10
CA VAL A 161 -0.81 13.58 -8.94
C VAL A 161 0.48 13.89 -8.17
N ALA A 162 0.56 15.03 -7.48
CA ALA A 162 1.72 15.37 -6.67
C ALA A 162 2.04 14.28 -5.62
N ARG A 163 1.02 13.75 -4.92
CA ARG A 163 1.21 12.69 -3.92
C ARG A 163 1.63 11.36 -4.54
N LEU A 164 1.09 11.02 -5.71
CA LEU A 164 1.51 9.83 -6.46
C LEU A 164 2.98 9.95 -6.87
N VAL A 165 3.39 11.09 -7.43
CA VAL A 165 4.78 11.34 -7.84
C VAL A 165 5.73 11.29 -6.64
N ILE A 166 5.38 11.98 -5.54
CA ILE A 166 6.18 11.96 -4.30
C ILE A 166 6.28 10.53 -3.74
N GLY A 167 5.16 9.79 -3.70
CA GLY A 167 5.15 8.41 -3.24
C GLY A 167 6.04 7.51 -4.09
N LEU A 168 5.91 7.57 -5.41
CA LEU A 168 6.76 6.80 -6.34
C LEU A 168 8.25 7.14 -6.19
N ALA A 169 8.59 8.43 -6.07
CA ALA A 169 9.95 8.87 -5.84
C ALA A 169 10.50 8.37 -4.49
N ALA A 170 9.70 8.40 -3.43
CA ALA A 170 10.08 7.88 -2.12
C ALA A 170 10.31 6.36 -2.15
N CYS A 171 9.43 5.60 -2.81
CA CYS A 171 9.61 4.15 -2.99
C CYS A 171 10.89 3.84 -3.78
N ALA A 172 11.15 4.55 -4.88
CA ALA A 172 12.36 4.39 -5.67
C ALA A 172 13.62 4.74 -4.87
N LEU A 173 13.57 5.80 -4.06
CA LEU A 173 14.70 6.19 -3.20
C LEU A 173 14.97 5.13 -2.12
N ALA A 174 13.93 4.62 -1.45
CA ALA A 174 14.06 3.57 -0.44
C ALA A 174 14.68 2.30 -1.03
N ALA A 175 14.21 1.85 -2.19
CA ALA A 175 14.79 0.73 -2.92
C ALA A 175 16.24 0.99 -3.35
N GLY A 176 16.56 2.21 -3.78
CA GLY A 176 17.93 2.60 -4.11
C GLY A 176 18.88 2.52 -2.92
N VAL A 177 18.44 2.96 -1.74
CA VAL A 177 19.20 2.84 -0.49
C VAL A 177 19.37 1.37 -0.10
N ALA A 178 18.31 0.57 -0.15
CA ALA A 178 18.36 -0.86 0.15
C ALA A 178 19.29 -1.64 -0.80
N THR A 179 19.47 -1.17 -2.04
CA THR A 179 20.37 -1.80 -3.01
C THR A 179 21.83 -1.44 -2.79
N ALA A 180 22.11 -0.33 -2.10
CA ALA A 180 23.44 0.20 -1.91
C ALA A 180 24.11 -0.21 -0.58
N ILE A 181 23.34 -0.83 0.33
CA ILE A 181 23.76 -1.29 1.66
C ILE A 181 23.83 -2.81 1.65
#